data_AF-A0A7T6XRW4-F1
#
_entry.id   AF-A0A7T6XRW4-F1
#
_cell.length_a   1.000
_cell.length_b   1.000
_cell.length_c   1.000
_cell.angle_alpha   90.00
_cell.angle_beta   90.00
_cell.angle_gamma   90.00
#
_symmetry.space_group_name_H-M   'P 1'
#
loop_
_entity.id
_entity.type
_entity.pdbx_description
1 polymer ?
#
loop_
_entity_poly.entity_id
_entity_poly.type
_entity_poly.pdbx_seq_one_letter_code
_entity_poly.pdbx_strand_id
1 'polypeptide(L)'
;MKSIKMDYKFPMESPDKITVYQKLVPDPSRHLSAQSAFRLEVMILSEAHQRLAARCFEDIVIYDYKKNRKTVAIPPFVMEQFETMWEQQEQEKEKWRQHIADIENRVRSLELESWDRADAVEDNGSA
;
A
#
# COMPACT_ATOMS: atom_id res chain seq x y z
N MET A 1 -1.81 -6.87 20.84
CA MET A 1 -0.99 -7.07 19.62
C MET A 1 -0.66 -8.55 19.48
N LYS A 2 -0.76 -9.15 18.28
CA LYS A 2 -0.45 -10.57 18.05
C LYS A 2 0.94 -10.76 17.47
N SER A 3 1.27 -10.04 16.39
CA SER A 3 2.59 -10.06 15.79
C SER A 3 2.85 -8.78 15.00
N ILE A 4 4.12 -8.38 14.89
CA ILE A 4 4.58 -7.35 13.96
C ILE A 4 5.80 -7.92 13.25
N LYS A 5 5.82 -7.82 11.93
CA LYS A 5 6.97 -8.20 11.09
C LYS A 5 7.39 -7.01 10.26
N MET A 6 8.69 -6.76 10.18
CA MET A 6 9.24 -5.60 9.50
C MET A 6 10.38 -6.00 8.57
N ASP A 7 10.29 -5.56 7.32
CA ASP A 7 11.28 -5.78 6.27
C ASP A 7 11.92 -4.45 5.89
N TYR A 8 13.14 -4.21 6.37
CA TYR A 8 13.91 -3.02 6.03
C TYR A 8 14.56 -3.16 4.65
N LYS A 9 14.49 -2.10 3.84
CA LYS A 9 15.05 -2.07 2.49
C LYS A 9 16.39 -1.34 2.41
N PHE A 10 16.61 -0.36 3.27
CA PHE A 10 17.88 0.34 3.43
C PHE A 10 17.92 1.07 4.78
N PRO A 11 19.12 1.37 5.32
CA PRO A 11 19.25 2.20 6.51
C PRO A 11 18.88 3.65 6.18
N MET A 12 17.99 4.24 6.98
CA MET A 12 17.68 5.67 6.90
C MET A 12 18.56 6.43 7.90
N GLU A 13 18.97 7.64 7.53
CA GLU A 13 19.75 8.53 8.38
C GLU A 13 18.93 9.76 8.77
N SER A 14 19.25 10.34 9.93
CA SER A 14 18.61 11.57 10.39
C SER A 14 19.35 12.80 9.86
N PRO A 15 18.65 13.89 9.49
CA PRO A 15 17.20 14.03 9.42
C PRO A 15 16.63 13.52 8.08
N ASP A 16 15.53 12.77 8.16
CA ASP A 16 14.69 12.41 7.02
C ASP A 16 13.23 12.57 7.42
N LYS A 17 12.38 12.92 6.45
CA LYS A 17 10.93 12.94 6.61
C LYS A 17 10.36 11.67 5.98
N ILE A 18 9.51 10.98 6.73
CA ILE A 18 8.88 9.76 6.24
C ILE A 18 7.38 9.95 6.04
N THR A 19 6.84 9.27 5.05
CA THR A 19 5.39 9.08 4.89
C THR A 19 5.06 7.61 5.10
N VAL A 20 4.02 7.35 5.89
CA VAL A 20 3.58 5.99 6.23
C VAL A 20 2.19 5.76 5.67
N TYR A 21 2.05 4.77 4.79
CA TYR A 21 0.77 4.32 4.25
C TYR A 21 0.38 3.01 4.89
N GLN A 22 -0.91 2.86 5.21
CA GLN A 22 -1.45 1.64 5.80
C GLN A 22 -2.68 1.22 5.01
N LYS A 23 -2.87 -0.09 4.87
CA LYS A 23 -4.10 -0.66 4.30
C LYS A 23 -4.56 -1.86 5.12
N LEU A 24 -5.87 -2.01 5.21
CA LEU A 24 -6.54 -3.18 5.76
C LEU A 24 -6.49 -4.35 4.78
N VAL A 25 -6.15 -5.54 5.26
CA VAL A 25 -6.13 -6.78 4.48
C VAL A 25 -6.55 -7.96 5.38
N PRO A 26 -7.32 -8.96 4.90
CA PRO A 26 -8.12 -8.99 3.65
C PRO A 26 -9.51 -8.34 3.84
N ASP A 27 -10.41 -8.53 2.87
CA ASP A 27 -11.81 -8.04 2.90
C ASP A 27 -12.49 -8.33 4.27
N PRO A 28 -12.93 -7.27 4.99
CA PRO A 28 -13.50 -7.40 6.32
C PRO A 28 -14.78 -8.25 6.34
N SER A 29 -15.63 -8.12 5.32
CA SER A 29 -16.96 -8.73 5.29
C SER A 29 -16.92 -10.26 5.27
N ARG A 30 -15.90 -10.83 4.59
CA ARG A 30 -15.75 -12.28 4.40
C ARG A 30 -14.86 -12.94 5.44
N HIS A 31 -13.80 -12.24 5.87
CA HIS A 31 -12.72 -12.87 6.63
C HIS A 31 -12.70 -12.49 8.12
N LEU A 32 -13.22 -11.31 8.47
CA LEU A 32 -13.07 -10.76 9.82
C LEU A 32 -14.30 -10.98 10.72
N SER A 33 -15.44 -11.38 10.15
CA SER A 33 -16.70 -11.60 10.88
C SER A 33 -16.61 -12.69 11.96
N ALA A 34 -15.73 -13.67 11.82
CA ALA A 34 -15.51 -14.76 12.77
C ALA A 34 -14.17 -14.66 13.54
N GLN A 35 -13.46 -13.54 13.44
CA GLN A 35 -12.14 -13.36 14.04
C GLN A 35 -12.12 -12.17 15.02
N SER A 36 -11.21 -12.23 15.98
CA SER A 36 -10.92 -11.11 16.90
C SER A 36 -9.63 -10.37 16.55
N ALA A 37 -9.13 -10.63 15.35
CA ALA A 37 -7.90 -10.07 14.84
C ALA A 37 -8.10 -9.57 13.42
N PHE A 38 -7.32 -8.55 13.05
CA PHE A 38 -7.24 -8.01 11.69
C PHE A 38 -5.78 -7.76 11.34
N ARG A 39 -5.48 -7.65 10.05
CA ARG A 39 -4.13 -7.40 9.57
C ARG A 39 -4.04 -6.07 8.84
N LEU A 40 -2.99 -5.31 9.14
CA LEU A 40 -2.60 -4.13 8.37
C LEU A 40 -1.31 -4.42 7.62
N GLU A 41 -1.28 -4.01 6.36
CA GLU A 41 -0.05 -3.93 5.57
C GLU A 41 0.38 -2.47 5.50
N VAL A 42 1.63 -2.21 5.85
CA VAL A 42 2.16 -0.88 6.04
C VAL A 42 3.37 -0.68 5.12
N MET A 43 3.42 0.49 4.49
CA MET A 43 4.48 0.94 3.61
C MET A 43 5.09 2.22 4.18
N ILE A 44 6.41 2.22 4.42
CA ILE A 44 7.13 3.39 4.92
C ILE A 44 8.02 3.92 3.81
N LEU A 45 7.77 5.15 3.38
CA LEU A 45 8.48 5.86 2.32
C LEU A 45 9.41 6.91 2.94
N SER A 46 10.67 6.93 2.50
CA SER A 46 11.59 8.04 2.75
C SER A 46 11.35 9.13 1.72
N GLU A 47 11.11 10.36 2.17
CA GLU A 47 10.97 11.51 1.27
C GLU A 47 12.33 12.01 0.78
N ALA A 48 13.39 11.97 1.60
CA ALA A 48 14.72 12.36 1.12
C ALA A 48 15.21 11.48 -0.04
N HIS A 49 14.95 10.17 0.02
CA HIS A 49 15.38 9.22 -0.99
C HIS A 49 14.33 8.89 -2.05
N GLN A 50 13.08 9.39 -1.89
CA GLN A 50 11.95 9.11 -2.77
C GLN A 50 11.74 7.61 -3.05
N ARG A 51 11.97 6.76 -2.04
CA ARG A 51 11.85 5.30 -2.17
C ARG A 51 11.43 4.62 -0.87
N LEU A 52 10.98 3.38 -1.04
CA LEU A 52 10.51 2.54 0.05
C LEU A 52 11.65 2.21 1.04
N ALA A 53 11.49 2.64 2.29
CA ALA A 53 12.44 2.37 3.38
C ALA A 53 12.15 1.05 4.09
N ALA A 54 10.89 0.74 4.33
CA ALA A 54 10.50 -0.51 4.97
C ALA A 54 9.07 -0.93 4.61
N ARG A 55 8.79 -2.23 4.78
CA ARG A 55 7.42 -2.76 4.85
C ARG A 55 7.18 -3.30 6.25
N CYS A 56 5.95 -3.15 6.73
CA CYS A 56 5.52 -3.71 8.00
C CYS A 56 4.20 -4.47 7.81
N PHE A 57 4.08 -5.61 8.50
CA PHE A 57 2.88 -6.43 8.53
C PHE A 57 2.47 -6.57 9.99
N GLU A 58 1.29 -6.07 10.33
CA GLU A 58 0.80 -6.02 11.70
C GLU A 58 -0.42 -6.92 11.85
N ASP A 59 -0.32 -7.94 12.70
CA ASP A 59 -1.47 -8.73 13.14
C ASP A 59 -1.95 -8.18 14.49
N ILE A 60 -3.12 -7.55 14.49
CA ILE A 60 -3.68 -6.84 15.63
C ILE A 60 -4.87 -7.62 16.17
N VAL A 61 -4.96 -7.75 17.50
CA VAL A 61 -6.09 -8.36 18.21
C VAL A 61 -6.85 -7.30 18.99
N ILE A 62 -8.17 -7.40 19.03
CA ILE A 62 -9.02 -6.53 19.84
C ILE A 62 -9.19 -7.17 21.23
N TYR A 63 -9.01 -6.35 22.27
CA TYR A 63 -9.06 -6.80 23.66
C TYR A 63 -10.19 -6.11 24.40
N ASP A 64 -11.02 -6.89 25.11
CA ASP A 64 -12.04 -6.39 26.01
C ASP A 64 -11.43 -6.30 27.42
N TYR A 65 -11.05 -5.09 27.81
CA TYR A 65 -10.46 -4.81 29.12
C TYR A 65 -11.44 -5.02 30.28
N LYS A 66 -12.75 -4.87 30.07
CA LYS A 66 -13.74 -5.12 31.13
C LYS A 66 -13.85 -6.61 31.43
N LYS A 67 -13.72 -7.46 30.42
CA LYS A 67 -13.74 -8.92 30.55
C LYS A 67 -12.36 -9.55 30.69
N ASN A 68 -11.30 -8.74 30.68
CA ASN A 68 -9.90 -9.15 30.73
C ASN A 68 -9.58 -10.30 29.76
N ARG A 69 -10.04 -10.19 28.50
CA ARG A 69 -9.83 -11.20 27.46
C ARG A 69 -9.89 -10.62 26.06
N LYS A 70 -9.36 -11.33 25.07
CA LYS A 70 -9.58 -11.00 23.64
C LYS A 70 -11.07 -11.02 23.33
N THR A 71 -11.53 -10.14 22.45
CA THR A 71 -12.92 -10.22 21.98
C THR A 71 -13.15 -11.55 21.27
N VAL A 72 -14.40 -12.01 21.20
CA VAL A 72 -14.75 -13.23 20.46
C VAL A 72 -14.87 -12.91 18.97
N ALA A 73 -15.41 -11.74 18.66
CA ALA A 73 -15.52 -11.17 17.32
C ALA A 73 -15.11 -9.69 17.36
N ILE A 74 -14.85 -9.11 16.19
CA ILE A 74 -14.65 -7.66 16.07
C ILE A 74 -15.96 -6.94 16.43
N PRO A 75 -15.93 -5.91 17.30
CA PRO A 75 -17.13 -5.16 17.66
C PRO A 75 -17.81 -4.52 16.43
N PRO A 76 -19.15 -4.44 16.38
CA PRO A 76 -19.87 -3.92 15.21
C PRO A 76 -19.41 -2.53 14.76
N PHE A 77 -19.20 -1.61 15.72
CA PHE A 77 -18.73 -0.24 15.41
C PHE A 77 -17.32 -0.22 14.80
N VAL A 78 -16.46 -1.20 15.09
CA VAL A 78 -15.14 -1.32 14.47
C VAL A 78 -15.28 -1.92 13.07
N MET A 79 -16.16 -2.92 12.92
CA MET A 79 -16.41 -3.56 11.63
C MET A 79 -16.95 -2.55 10.60
N GLU A 80 -17.89 -1.69 10.98
CA GLU A 80 -18.44 -0.64 10.12
C GLU A 80 -17.34 0.31 9.58
N GLN A 81 -16.37 0.66 10.42
CA GLN A 81 -15.23 1.48 9.98
C GLN A 81 -14.29 0.71 9.05
N PHE A 82 -14.09 -0.59 9.30
CA PHE A 82 -13.29 -1.44 8.41
C PHE A 82 -13.94 -1.62 7.04
N GLU A 83 -15.26 -1.82 6.98
CA GLU A 83 -16.01 -1.88 5.73
C GLU A 83 -15.91 -0.57 4.95
N THR A 84 -16.10 0.57 5.62
CA THR A 84 -15.95 1.90 5.02
C THR A 84 -14.53 2.12 4.47
N MET A 85 -13.50 1.80 5.26
CA MET A 85 -12.11 1.91 4.84
C MET A 85 -11.80 0.98 3.66
N TRP A 86 -12.32 -0.25 3.67
CA TRP A 86 -12.12 -1.20 2.59
C TRP A 86 -12.75 -0.72 1.28
N GLU A 87 -13.96 -0.17 1.34
CA GLU A 87 -14.63 0.40 0.17
C GLU A 87 -13.81 1.55 -0.42
N GLN A 88 -13.34 2.49 0.42
CA GLN A 88 -12.48 3.60 -0.02
C GLN A 88 -11.17 3.10 -0.65
N GLN A 89 -10.54 2.07 -0.07
CA GLN A 89 -9.34 1.46 -0.63
C GLN A 89 -9.58 0.89 -2.03
N GLU A 90 -10.69 0.18 -2.26
CA GLU A 90 -10.98 -0.41 -3.57
C GLU A 90 -11.38 0.66 -4.60
N GLN A 91 -12.12 1.69 -4.20
CA GLN A 91 -12.44 2.82 -5.08
C GLN A 91 -11.18 3.57 -5.53
N GLU A 92 -10.29 3.94 -4.60
CA GLU A 92 -9.04 4.62 -4.95
C GLU A 92 -8.11 3.71 -5.75
N LYS A 93 -8.03 2.41 -5.44
CA LYS A 93 -7.24 1.45 -6.22
C LYS A 93 -7.67 1.39 -7.69
N GLU A 94 -8.98 1.39 -7.96
CA GLU A 94 -9.47 1.38 -9.34
C GLU A 94 -9.16 2.70 -10.06
N LYS A 95 -9.38 3.83 -9.40
CA LYS A 95 -9.01 5.15 -9.91
C LYS A 95 -7.52 5.25 -10.23
N TRP A 96 -6.65 4.82 -9.32
CA TRP A 96 -5.20 4.85 -9.54
C TRP A 96 -4.74 3.86 -10.60
N ARG A 97 -5.40 2.69 -10.74
CA ARG A 97 -5.15 1.77 -11.85
C ARG A 97 -5.41 2.43 -13.20
N GLN A 98 -6.51 3.18 -13.32
CA GLN A 98 -6.81 3.93 -14.53
C GLN A 98 -5.77 5.03 -14.82
N HIS A 99 -5.32 5.75 -13.78
CA HIS A 99 -4.26 6.76 -13.93
C HIS A 99 -2.92 6.16 -14.37
N ILE A 100 -2.54 5.00 -13.82
CA ILE A 100 -1.33 4.28 -14.24
C ILE A 100 -1.43 3.92 -15.71
N ALA A 101 -2.55 3.35 -16.15
CA ALA A 101 -2.77 2.98 -17.55
C ALA A 101 -2.70 4.20 -18.49
N ASP A 102 -3.24 5.34 -18.08
CA ASP A 102 -3.12 6.59 -18.87
C ASP A 102 -1.67 7.04 -19.02
N ILE A 103 -0.90 7.03 -17.93
CA ILE A 103 0.53 7.37 -17.96
C ILE A 103 1.29 6.41 -18.86
N GLU A 104 1.07 5.10 -18.73
CA GLU A 104 1.70 4.07 -19.56
C GLU A 104 1.39 4.28 -21.05
N ASN A 105 0.13 4.55 -21.39
CA ASN A 105 -0.27 4.83 -22.78
C ASN A 105 0.41 6.09 -23.33
N ARG A 106 0.49 7.15 -22.54
CA ARG A 106 1.17 8.40 -22.93
C ARG A 106 2.66 8.19 -23.15
N VAL A 107 3.33 7.43 -22.27
CA VAL A 107 4.72 7.03 -22.45
C VAL A 107 4.88 6.23 -23.75
N ARG A 108 3.98 5.27 -24.00
CA ARG A 108 4.03 4.45 -25.22
C ARG A 108 3.86 5.27 -26.49
N SER A 109 2.95 6.25 -26.50
CA SER A 109 2.80 7.16 -27.64
C SER A 109 4.10 7.94 -27.91
N LEU A 110 4.74 8.47 -26.87
CA LEU A 110 6.01 9.18 -27.01
C LEU A 110 7.15 8.28 -27.51
N GLU A 111 7.21 7.04 -27.04
CA GLU A 111 8.17 6.04 -27.52
C GLU A 111 7.99 5.81 -29.03
N LEU A 112 6.76 5.56 -29.48
CA LEU A 112 6.42 5.33 -30.89
C LEU A 112 6.71 6.54 -31.78
N GLU A 113 6.54 7.76 -31.28
CA GLU A 113 6.80 9.00 -32.02
C GLU A 113 8.29 9.36 -32.09
N SER A 114 9.12 8.81 -31.19
CA SER A 114 10.53 9.18 -31.06
C SER A 114 11.49 8.04 -31.40
N TRP A 115 11.50 7.00 -30.57
CA TRP A 115 12.52 5.94 -30.57
C TRP A 115 12.08 4.69 -31.34
N ASP A 116 10.79 4.34 -31.28
CA ASP A 116 10.21 3.16 -31.92
C ASP A 116 9.60 3.47 -33.30
N ARG A 117 9.86 4.66 -33.88
CA ARG A 117 9.44 4.99 -35.24
C ARG A 117 10.25 4.19 -36.26
N ALA A 118 9.63 3.80 -37.37
CA ALA A 118 10.24 2.94 -38.38
C ALA A 118 11.48 3.56 -39.06
N ASP A 119 11.58 4.88 -39.05
CA ASP A 119 12.68 5.68 -39.59
C ASP A 119 13.62 6.24 -38.50
N ALA A 120 13.53 5.72 -37.27
CA ALA A 120 14.42 6.13 -36.19
C ALA A 120 15.86 5.76 -36.53
N VAL A 121 16.76 6.75 -36.48
CA VAL A 121 18.20 6.56 -36.62
C VAL A 121 18.83 6.99 -35.31
N GLU A 122 19.55 6.07 -34.65
CA GLU A 122 20.33 6.39 -33.46
C GLU A 122 21.51 7.29 -33.83
N ASP A 123 21.58 8.47 -33.21
CA ASP A 123 22.77 9.31 -33.27
C ASP A 123 23.81 8.78 -32.27
N ASN A 124 24.82 8.08 -32.79
CA ASN A 124 25.89 7.50 -31.98
C ASN A 124 26.96 8.51 -31.54
N GLY A 125 26.80 9.79 -31.87
CA GLY A 125 27.78 10.82 -31.58
C GLY A 125 29.07 10.66 -32.41
N SER A 126 29.65 11.77 -32.84
CA SER A 126 30.97 11.74 -33.46
C SER A 126 32.03 11.70 -32.36
N ALA A 127 32.66 10.54 -32.17
CA ALA A 127 33.83 10.37 -31.31
C ALA A 127 35.06 11.09 -31.88
#